data_AF-A0A081BVM6-F1
#
_entry.id   AF-A0A081BVM6-F1
#
_cell.length_a   1.000
_cell.length_b   1.000
_cell.length_c   1.000
_cell.angle_alpha   90.00
_cell.angle_beta   90.00
_cell.angle_gamma   90.00
#
_symmetry.space_group_name_H-M   'P 1'
#
loop_
_entity.id
_entity.type
_entity.pdbx_description
1 polymer ?
#
loop_
_entity_poly.entity_id
_entity_poly.type
_entity_poly.pdbx_seq_one_letter_code
_entity_poly.pdbx_strand_id
1 'polypeptide(L)'
;MAKVPKNHQGQEPIEKQLSKAADKLRKNIDAAEYKHIVLGLIFLRYISDAFEALHAKLRSGQDEYAGADPEDRDEYKAENVFFVPETARWSYLQSKDK
;
A
#
# COMPACT_ATOMS: atom_id res chain seq x y z
N MET A 1 28.95 16.59 -39.39
CA MET A 1 29.07 15.65 -38.24
C MET A 1 27.94 15.94 -37.27
N ALA A 2 26.88 15.13 -37.25
CA ALA A 2 25.71 15.35 -36.40
C ALA A 2 25.97 14.82 -34.98
N LYS A 3 25.73 15.65 -33.95
CA LYS A 3 25.77 15.23 -32.55
C LYS A 3 24.56 14.33 -32.26
N VAL A 4 24.80 13.09 -31.90
CA VAL A 4 23.78 12.15 -31.39
C VAL A 4 23.27 12.66 -30.03
N PRO A 5 21.96 12.80 -29.81
CA PRO A 5 21.42 13.20 -28.51
C PRO A 5 21.60 12.04 -27.52
N LYS A 6 22.23 12.32 -26.37
CA LYS A 6 22.32 11.36 -25.26
C LYS A 6 20.94 11.20 -24.64
N ASN A 7 20.32 10.04 -24.86
CA ASN A 7 19.09 9.63 -24.20
C ASN A 7 19.38 9.45 -22.70
N HIS A 8 19.03 10.46 -21.90
CA HIS A 8 19.00 10.33 -20.45
C HIS A 8 17.73 9.60 -20.09
N GLN A 9 17.84 8.42 -19.48
CA GLN A 9 17.00 7.96 -18.36
C GLN A 9 17.35 6.50 -18.04
N GLY A 10 18.48 6.30 -17.35
CA GLY A 10 18.54 5.18 -16.42
C GLY A 10 17.58 5.51 -15.29
N GLN A 11 16.48 4.77 -15.17
CA GLN A 11 15.56 4.93 -14.05
C GLN A 11 16.37 4.83 -12.76
N GLU A 12 16.37 5.88 -11.94
CA GLU A 12 16.99 5.81 -10.63
C GLU A 12 16.35 4.65 -9.85
N PRO A 13 17.12 3.85 -9.09
CA PRO A 13 16.58 2.78 -8.26
C PRO A 13 15.39 3.27 -7.43
N ILE A 14 14.34 2.44 -7.31
CA ILE A 14 13.10 2.80 -6.59
C ILE A 14 13.39 3.28 -5.15
N GLU A 15 14.40 2.70 -4.50
CA GLU A 15 14.89 3.11 -3.19
C GLU A 15 15.32 4.58 -3.15
N LYS A 16 16.05 5.05 -4.18
CA LYS A 16 16.47 6.45 -4.28
C LYS A 16 15.29 7.38 -4.52
N GLN A 17 14.32 6.96 -5.32
CA GLN A 17 13.12 7.75 -5.58
C GLN A 17 12.25 7.87 -4.32
N LEU A 18 12.03 6.76 -3.61
CA LEU A 18 11.31 6.71 -2.34
C LEU A 18 12.01 7.54 -1.27
N SER A 19 13.34 7.44 -1.17
CA SER A 19 14.15 8.22 -0.23
C SER A 19 14.00 9.74 -0.49
N LYS A 20 14.15 10.18 -1.74
CA LYS A 20 13.95 11.60 -2.12
C LYS A 20 12.53 12.09 -1.85
N ALA A 21 11.51 11.27 -2.13
CA ALA A 21 10.12 11.62 -1.86
C ALA A 21 9.87 11.76 -0.35
N ALA A 22 10.42 10.83 0.44
CA ALA A 22 10.33 10.85 1.90
C ALA A 22 11.04 12.08 2.50
N ASP A 23 12.22 12.45 2.00
CA ASP A 23 12.94 13.66 2.43
C ASP A 23 12.10 14.92 2.17
N LYS A 24 11.41 14.99 1.04
CA LYS A 24 10.54 16.13 0.69
C LYS A 24 9.32 16.24 1.61
N LEU A 25 8.77 15.11 2.06
CA LEU A 25 7.60 15.05 2.94
C LEU A 25 7.96 15.31 4.41
N ARG A 26 9.17 14.93 4.83
CA ARG A 26 9.65 15.05 6.21
C ARG A 26 9.72 16.50 6.72
N LYS A 27 9.96 17.49 5.83
CA LYS A 27 10.12 18.91 6.17
C LYS A 27 10.98 19.13 7.44
N ASN A 28 10.38 19.51 8.56
CA ASN A 28 11.06 19.86 9.82
C ASN A 28 10.97 18.76 10.91
N ILE A 29 10.46 17.56 10.60
CA ILE A 29 10.31 16.48 11.58
C ILE A 29 11.66 15.76 11.76
N ASP A 30 12.01 15.41 12.99
CA ASP A 30 13.24 14.64 13.25
C ASP A 30 13.15 13.20 12.69
N ALA A 31 14.31 12.59 12.42
CA ALA A 31 14.40 11.27 11.79
C ALA A 31 13.79 10.20 12.70
N ALA A 32 14.00 10.35 14.00
CA ALA A 32 13.50 9.42 15.00
C ALA A 32 11.97 9.43 15.09
N GLU A 33 11.33 10.56 14.78
CA GLU A 33 9.87 10.69 14.77
C GLU A 33 9.27 10.31 13.41
N TYR A 34 9.91 10.74 12.32
CA TYR A 34 9.43 10.49 10.96
C TYR A 34 9.41 9.01 10.60
N LYS A 35 10.32 8.19 11.16
CA LYS A 35 10.33 6.73 10.95
C LYS A 35 9.02 6.08 11.34
N HIS A 36 8.37 6.54 12.41
CA HIS A 36 7.11 5.95 12.89
C HIS A 36 5.96 6.23 11.92
N ILE A 37 5.93 7.43 11.35
CA ILE A 37 4.93 7.83 10.36
C ILE A 37 5.12 7.03 9.08
N VAL A 38 6.34 6.98 8.53
CA VAL A 38 6.61 6.28 7.27
C VAL A 38 6.41 4.77 7.41
N LEU A 39 6.95 4.15 8.47
CA LEU A 39 6.74 2.72 8.71
C LEU A 39 5.28 2.40 8.96
N GLY A 40 4.56 3.27 9.68
CA GLY A 40 3.11 3.13 9.89
C GLY A 40 2.32 3.21 8.58
N LEU A 41 2.66 4.13 7.69
CA LEU A 41 2.00 4.26 6.37
C LEU A 41 2.32 3.09 5.44
N ILE A 42 3.57 2.61 5.41
CA ILE A 42 3.95 1.41 4.63
C ILE A 42 3.22 0.19 5.17
N PHE A 43 3.18 0.02 6.49
CA PHE A 43 2.45 -1.07 7.13
C PHE A 43 0.95 -1.00 6.80
N LEU A 44 0.32 0.16 6.94
CA LEU A 44 -1.10 0.37 6.61
C LEU A 44 -1.38 0.04 5.14
N ARG A 45 -0.48 0.46 4.24
CA ARG A 45 -0.59 0.16 2.81
C ARG A 45 -0.52 -1.35 2.57
N TYR A 46 0.45 -2.01 3.17
CA TYR A 46 0.65 -3.46 3.04
C TYR A 46 -0.58 -4.26 3.52
N ILE A 47 -1.10 -3.96 4.72
CA ILE A 47 -2.28 -4.66 5.23
C ILE A 47 -3.52 -4.37 4.38
N SER A 48 -3.63 -3.16 3.82
CA SER A 48 -4.75 -2.80 2.94
C SER A 48 -4.69 -3.59 1.63
N ASP A 49 -3.51 -3.67 1.00
CA ASP A 49 -3.34 -4.43 -0.24
C ASP A 49 -3.59 -5.93 -0.01
N ALA A 50 -3.11 -6.51 1.09
CA ALA A 50 -3.37 -7.90 1.45
C ALA A 50 -4.86 -8.18 1.71
N PHE A 51 -5.53 -7.28 2.44
CA PHE A 51 -6.97 -7.36 2.69
C PHE A 51 -7.77 -7.25 1.39
N GLU A 52 -7.48 -6.28 0.51
CA GLU A 52 -8.20 -6.10 -0.75
C GLU A 52 -8.02 -7.31 -1.68
N ALA A 53 -6.83 -7.91 -1.72
CA ALA A 53 -6.57 -9.12 -2.48
C ALA A 53 -7.41 -10.32 -2.00
N LEU A 54 -7.51 -10.51 -0.67
CA LEU A 54 -8.34 -11.59 -0.11
C LEU A 54 -9.84 -11.28 -0.21
N HIS A 55 -10.26 -10.04 0.03
CA HIS A 55 -11.65 -9.59 -0.12
C HIS A 55 -12.16 -9.87 -1.54
N ALA A 56 -11.35 -9.59 -2.56
CA ALA A 56 -11.69 -9.87 -3.95
C ALA A 56 -11.88 -11.37 -4.21
N LYS A 57 -11.04 -12.23 -3.64
CA LYS A 57 -11.18 -13.70 -3.74
C LYS A 57 -12.45 -14.19 -3.05
N LEU A 58 -12.68 -13.80 -1.80
CA LEU A 58 -13.87 -14.12 -1.02
C LEU A 58 -15.14 -13.67 -1.76
N ARG A 59 -15.13 -12.44 -2.29
CA ARG A 59 -16.26 -11.87 -3.04
C ARG A 59 -16.51 -12.59 -4.37
N SER A 60 -15.46 -13.08 -5.02
CA SER A 60 -15.60 -13.86 -6.25
C SER A 60 -16.27 -15.22 -6.01
N GLY A 61 -16.17 -15.75 -4.78
CA GLY A 61 -16.75 -17.03 -4.39
C GLY A 61 -16.21 -18.22 -5.20
N GLN A 62 -15.00 -18.09 -5.74
CA GLN A 62 -14.37 -19.13 -6.57
C GLN A 62 -13.55 -20.09 -5.71
N ASP A 63 -13.41 -21.32 -6.20
CA ASP A 63 -12.61 -22.39 -5.59
C ASP A 63 -12.98 -22.68 -4.13
N GLU A 64 -12.00 -22.51 -3.22
CA GLU A 64 -12.10 -22.77 -1.79
C GLU A 64 -12.92 -21.72 -1.03
N TYR A 65 -13.28 -20.61 -1.68
CA TYR A 65 -14.04 -19.51 -1.09
C TYR A 65 -15.54 -19.54 -1.45
N ALA A 66 -16.02 -20.64 -2.03
CA ALA A 66 -17.42 -20.81 -2.39
C ALA A 66 -18.32 -20.81 -1.14
N GLY A 67 -19.12 -19.74 -0.99
CA GLY A 67 -19.99 -19.54 0.18
C GLY A 67 -19.33 -18.84 1.36
N ALA A 68 -18.07 -18.40 1.22
CA ALA A 68 -17.40 -17.57 2.21
C ALA A 68 -18.05 -16.17 2.28
N ASP A 69 -18.05 -15.56 3.46
CA ASP A 69 -18.55 -14.20 3.66
C ASP A 69 -17.37 -13.21 3.65
N PRO A 70 -17.28 -12.29 2.66
CA PRO A 70 -16.23 -11.28 2.61
C PRO A 70 -16.21 -10.32 3.80
N GLU A 71 -17.27 -10.25 4.61
CA GLU A 71 -17.33 -9.42 5.81
C GLU A 71 -17.18 -10.23 7.11
N ASP A 72 -16.96 -11.55 7.03
CA ASP A 72 -16.59 -12.37 8.18
C ASP A 72 -15.09 -12.26 8.47
N ARG A 73 -14.74 -11.98 9.73
CA ARG A 73 -13.37 -11.78 10.19
C ARG A 73 -12.58 -13.08 10.26
N ASP A 74 -13.25 -14.21 10.46
CA ASP A 74 -12.59 -15.50 10.62
C ASP A 74 -11.97 -16.00 9.30
N GLU A 75 -12.57 -15.63 8.15
CA GLU A 75 -12.03 -15.90 6.81
C GLU A 75 -10.64 -15.27 6.60
N TYR A 76 -10.46 -14.04 7.10
CA TYR A 76 -9.17 -13.35 7.01
C TYR A 76 -8.14 -13.92 7.99
N LYS A 77 -8.60 -14.32 9.18
CA LYS A 77 -7.74 -14.91 10.20
C LYS A 77 -7.18 -16.25 9.74
N ALA A 78 -7.95 -17.06 9.03
CA ALA A 78 -7.51 -18.33 8.45
C ALA A 78 -6.30 -18.13 7.51
N GLU A 79 -6.28 -17.03 6.77
CA GLU A 79 -5.24 -16.67 5.81
C GLU A 79 -4.12 -15.80 6.40
N ASN A 80 -4.12 -15.57 7.73
CA ASN A 80 -3.21 -14.65 8.42
C ASN A 80 -3.26 -13.20 7.87
N VAL A 81 -4.41 -12.79 7.35
CA VAL A 81 -4.68 -11.44 6.88
C VAL A 81 -5.43 -10.67 7.96
N PHE A 82 -5.07 -9.41 8.17
CA PHE A 82 -5.83 -8.55 9.06
C PHE A 82 -7.15 -8.15 8.41
N PHE A 83 -8.26 -8.34 9.11
CA PHE A 83 -9.53 -7.76 8.70
C PHE A 83 -9.47 -6.23 8.82
N VAL A 84 -9.73 -5.51 7.73
CA VAL A 84 -9.71 -4.05 7.67
C VAL A 84 -11.15 -3.52 7.58
N PRO A 85 -11.66 -2.84 8.62
CA PRO A 85 -12.99 -2.22 8.60
C PRO A 85 -13.12 -1.21 7.47
N GLU A 86 -14.35 -0.99 6.97
CA GLU A 86 -14.60 -0.07 5.84
C GLU A 86 -13.99 1.32 6.01
N THR A 87 -14.06 1.86 7.23
CA THR A 87 -13.54 3.20 7.57
C THR A 87 -12.01 3.30 7.56
N ALA A 88 -11.31 2.17 7.52
CA ALA A 88 -9.86 2.07 7.53
C ALA A 88 -9.28 1.54 6.20
N ARG A 89 -10.14 1.16 5.24
CA ARG A 89 -9.69 0.70 3.91
C ARG A 89 -8.98 1.83 3.18
N TRP A 90 -7.88 1.53 2.48
CA TRP A 90 -7.09 2.54 1.76
C TRP A 90 -7.93 3.39 0.81
N SER A 91 -8.83 2.75 0.07
CA SER A 91 -9.81 3.40 -0.81
C SER A 91 -10.67 4.46 -0.10
N TYR A 92 -11.09 4.19 1.14
CA TYR A 92 -11.87 5.12 1.96
C TYR A 92 -11.02 6.30 2.42
N LEU A 93 -9.80 6.05 2.90
CA LEU A 93 -8.88 7.09 3.34
C LEU A 93 -8.51 8.04 2.19
N GLN A 94 -8.24 7.49 1.00
CA GLN A 94 -7.93 8.28 -0.20
C GLN A 94 -9.13 9.11 -0.66
N SER A 95 -10.37 8.59 -0.51
CA SER A 95 -11.58 9.33 -0.91
C SER A 95 -11.89 10.52 0.00
N LYS A 96 -11.39 10.52 1.24
CA LYS A 96 -11.60 11.59 2.23
C LYS A 96 -10.65 12.77 2.10
N ASP A 97 -9.68 12.71 1.20
CA ASP A 97 -8.63 13.73 1.03
C ASP A 97 -9.09 14.96 0.20
N LYS A 98 -10.38 15.35 0.33
CA LYS A 98 -11.00 16.48 -0.37
C LYS A 98 -11.30 17.66 0.53
#